data_AF-A0A923NMY4-F1
#
_entry.id   AF-A0A923NMY4-F1
#
_cell.length_a   1.000
_cell.length_b   1.000
_cell.length_c   1.000
_cell.angle_alpha   90.00
_cell.angle_beta   90.00
_cell.angle_gamma   90.00
#
_symmetry.space_group_name_H-M   'P 1'
#
loop_
_entity.id
_entity.type
_entity.pdbx_description
1 polymer ?
#
loop_
_entity_poly.entity_id
_entity_poly.type
_entity_poly.pdbx_seq_one_letter_code
_entity_poly.pdbx_strand_id
1 'polypeptide(L)'
;MKRKSVSVLLILLLVMTLFVPAAANPAEVSAAGSFQIRTTMPTLSDPNAKFYYSDLNRFWKAGRLAPDFKYYKGIMDDGRTGGYIWGNCTWWAYSRASEVLGEPLNPNLRGNAGEWWDCNKKGKFYPYGSTPKAGSIVVYKTHVAFVEQVVGNQIYVSESGWQTKTYGPSSTDDFFFHYGIPWSSNGTPKGYIYITDKTPSSISQKKANYSVRVSVSQLRMRSGPGTGYSNMGYVKKGTHKLKAVTTDGEWGQLASNGYWIALEYTTKVTGKSSNNKLKSLGVSGYSISPAFKSSRTSYSLTVPSNVNSVTIKALKAHSKATVSGTGSVKLSTGLNSKPVTVKAENGKVKTYTLGITRSKAQKVRVSVSELNMRTGPGTRYKSKGKLKKGIYWITRTKNGWGKLKKNGYWIKLSYTTKVRTKAYKARVKVSELNMRTGPGIKYKSKGILKKGTYRITKRKNGWGKLKKNGYWIKLSYTKRV
;
A
#
# COMPACT_ATOMS: atom_id res chain seq x y z
N MET A 1 20.64 30.36 96.18
CA MET A 1 20.34 31.78 95.88
C MET A 1 21.09 32.18 94.60
N LYS A 2 20.46 32.96 93.70
CA LYS A 2 21.01 33.67 92.51
C LYS A 2 21.88 32.90 91.47
N ARG A 3 21.56 33.16 90.19
CA ARG A 3 22.27 32.75 88.96
C ARG A 3 23.70 33.32 88.86
N LYS A 4 24.58 32.67 88.09
CA LYS A 4 24.99 33.12 86.72
C LYS A 4 25.85 32.07 86.00
N SER A 5 25.94 32.21 84.68
CA SER A 5 26.59 31.30 83.71
C SER A 5 27.87 31.90 83.11
N VAL A 6 28.71 31.06 82.48
CA VAL A 6 29.48 31.34 81.24
C VAL A 6 29.81 29.99 80.57
N SER A 7 29.91 29.95 79.23
CA SER A 7 30.24 28.77 78.42
C SER A 7 31.69 28.83 77.90
N VAL A 8 32.35 27.68 77.73
CA VAL A 8 33.52 27.52 76.84
C VAL A 8 33.39 26.22 76.03
N LEU A 9 33.88 26.25 74.79
CA LEU A 9 33.95 25.13 73.84
C LEU A 9 34.60 23.86 74.42
N LEU A 10 34.07 22.70 74.03
CA LEU A 10 34.78 21.42 74.12
C LEU A 10 35.22 20.99 72.71
N ILE A 11 36.52 21.03 72.43
CA ILE A 11 37.10 20.41 71.24
C ILE A 11 37.48 18.98 71.61
N LEU A 12 36.90 17.99 70.93
CA LEU A 12 37.32 16.59 71.04
C LEU A 12 37.66 16.05 69.65
N LEU A 13 38.94 15.80 69.39
CA LEU A 13 39.36 15.00 68.24
C LEU A 13 39.03 13.54 68.54
N LEU A 14 38.15 12.93 67.74
CA LEU A 14 38.04 11.47 67.67
C LEU A 14 38.64 10.99 66.35
N VAL A 15 39.85 10.45 66.40
CA VAL A 15 40.46 9.77 65.26
C VAL A 15 39.77 8.41 65.10
N MET A 16 38.78 8.35 64.20
CA MET A 16 38.14 7.08 63.84
C MET A 16 38.81 6.52 62.57
N THR A 17 39.28 5.28 62.65
CA THR A 17 39.96 4.59 61.55
C THR A 17 39.01 4.34 60.39
N LEU A 18 39.54 4.43 59.16
CA LEU A 18 38.79 4.17 57.92
C LEU A 18 38.49 2.67 57.73
N PHE A 19 37.56 2.14 58.52
CA PHE A 19 36.84 0.93 58.15
C PHE A 19 35.86 1.28 57.03
N VAL A 20 36.23 0.93 55.79
CA VAL A 20 35.30 0.92 54.65
C VAL A 20 34.34 -0.25 54.86
N PRO A 21 33.02 -0.03 55.09
CA PRO A 21 32.08 -1.13 55.17
C PRO A 21 31.90 -1.73 53.77
N ALA A 22 32.11 -3.04 53.62
CA ALA A 22 31.78 -3.73 52.38
C ALA A 22 30.28 -3.58 52.08
N ALA A 23 29.93 -3.33 50.82
CA ALA A 23 28.58 -2.91 50.45
C ALA A 23 27.52 -3.99 50.71
N ALA A 24 26.74 -3.80 51.78
CA ALA A 24 25.50 -4.54 52.04
C ALA A 24 24.33 -3.82 51.35
N ASN A 25 23.63 -4.50 50.44
CA ASN A 25 22.53 -3.90 49.67
C ASN A 25 21.29 -3.62 50.55
N PRO A 26 20.76 -2.37 50.60
CA PRO A 26 19.43 -2.10 51.13
C PRO A 26 18.38 -2.55 50.09
N ALA A 27 17.80 -3.74 50.30
CA ALA A 27 16.86 -4.34 49.38
C ALA A 27 15.41 -3.82 49.56
N GLU A 28 15.12 -2.60 49.12
CA GLU A 28 13.73 -2.13 48.97
C GLU A 28 13.55 -1.15 47.79
N VAL A 29 13.57 -1.69 46.56
CA VAL A 29 13.35 -0.92 45.32
C VAL A 29 11.95 -1.23 44.74
N SER A 30 10.92 -0.72 45.41
CA SER A 30 9.54 -0.86 44.94
C SER A 30 9.24 0.09 43.76
N ALA A 31 9.46 -0.42 42.53
CA ALA A 31 9.03 0.20 41.27
C ALA A 31 9.64 1.57 40.89
N ALA A 32 10.86 1.88 41.34
CA ALA A 32 11.66 2.97 40.76
C ALA A 32 12.63 2.39 39.70
N GLY A 33 12.54 2.80 38.43
CA GLY A 33 13.45 2.26 37.40
C GLY A 33 13.24 2.57 35.90
N SER A 34 12.42 3.56 35.50
CA SER A 34 12.15 3.80 34.06
C SER A 34 12.28 5.24 33.54
N PHE A 35 12.57 6.22 34.40
CA PHE A 35 12.76 7.62 34.00
C PHE A 35 13.87 8.29 34.82
N GLN A 36 14.45 9.38 34.29
CA GLN A 36 15.42 10.20 35.01
C GLN A 36 14.66 11.17 35.92
N ILE A 37 14.97 11.17 37.22
CA ILE A 37 14.38 12.08 38.21
C ILE A 37 14.72 13.54 37.85
N ARG A 38 13.76 14.45 37.98
CA ARG A 38 14.00 15.90 37.83
C ARG A 38 14.08 16.59 39.19
N THR A 39 15.31 16.92 39.58
CA THR A 39 15.62 17.85 40.68
C THR A 39 15.75 19.30 40.22
N THR A 40 15.67 19.56 38.90
CA THR A 40 15.82 20.90 38.28
C THR A 40 14.88 21.10 37.09
N MET A 41 14.64 22.38 36.77
CA MET A 41 13.86 22.82 35.61
C MET A 41 14.58 22.47 34.29
N PRO A 42 13.91 21.89 33.27
CA PRO A 42 14.48 21.75 31.94
C PRO A 42 14.80 23.11 31.30
N THR A 43 16.05 23.28 30.87
CA THR A 43 16.46 24.41 30.01
C THR A 43 15.81 24.31 28.63
N LEU A 44 15.77 25.40 27.87
CA LEU A 44 15.30 25.39 26.48
C LEU A 44 16.14 24.48 25.54
N SER A 45 17.36 24.14 25.96
CA SER A 45 18.26 23.20 25.27
C SER A 45 18.01 21.72 25.60
N ASP A 46 17.15 21.41 26.58
CA ASP A 46 16.80 20.03 26.96
C ASP A 46 15.99 19.35 25.82
N PRO A 47 16.34 18.14 25.36
CA PRO A 47 15.59 17.42 24.32
C PRO A 47 14.10 17.17 24.64
N ASN A 48 13.70 17.32 25.90
CA ASN A 48 12.32 17.20 26.39
C ASN A 48 11.66 18.55 26.70
N ALA A 49 12.37 19.69 26.58
CA ALA A 49 11.85 21.05 26.73
C ALA A 49 10.55 21.29 25.93
N LYS A 50 10.42 20.65 24.76
CA LYS A 50 9.22 20.63 23.91
C LYS A 50 7.90 20.26 24.64
N PHE A 51 7.94 19.51 25.74
CA PHE A 51 6.73 19.17 26.52
C PHE A 51 6.31 20.29 27.49
N TYR A 52 7.22 21.22 27.77
CA TYR A 52 7.05 22.35 28.69
C TYR A 52 6.77 23.66 27.95
N TYR A 53 7.48 23.90 26.84
CA TYR A 53 7.53 25.18 26.11
C TYR A 53 7.04 25.05 24.65
N SER A 54 6.05 24.20 24.35
CA SER A 54 5.51 24.10 23.00
C SER A 54 4.05 23.62 22.94
N ASP A 55 3.50 23.63 21.73
CA ASP A 55 2.12 23.27 21.40
C ASP A 55 1.75 21.79 21.63
N LEU A 56 2.74 20.96 22.00
CA LEU A 56 2.56 19.61 22.56
C LEU A 56 1.97 19.63 23.98
N ASN A 57 2.18 20.70 24.75
CA ASN A 57 1.44 20.92 25.98
C ASN A 57 0.02 21.38 25.65
N ARG A 58 -1.00 20.66 26.15
CA ARG A 58 -2.42 20.96 25.91
C ARG A 58 -2.83 22.39 26.29
N PHE A 59 -2.13 22.99 27.25
CA PHE A 59 -2.46 24.31 27.81
C PHE A 59 -1.86 25.45 26.97
N TRP A 60 -0.85 25.17 26.14
CA TRP A 60 -0.24 26.14 25.21
C TRP A 60 -1.26 26.78 24.27
N LYS A 61 -2.10 25.96 23.63
CA LYS A 61 -3.08 26.42 22.62
C LYS A 61 -4.26 27.18 23.20
N ALA A 62 -4.41 27.21 24.52
CA ALA A 62 -5.40 28.06 25.20
C ALA A 62 -4.92 29.51 25.38
N GLY A 63 -3.63 29.80 25.14
CA GLY A 63 -3.03 31.13 25.34
C GLY A 63 -2.94 31.58 26.80
N ARG A 64 -3.32 30.70 27.75
CA ARG A 64 -3.38 30.92 29.21
C ARG A 64 -3.10 29.58 29.91
N LEU A 65 -2.65 29.60 31.17
CA LEU A 65 -2.22 28.38 31.87
C LEU A 65 -3.32 27.32 32.09
N ALA A 66 -4.61 27.67 31.93
CA ALA A 66 -5.67 26.71 31.60
C ALA A 66 -6.81 27.39 30.80
N PRO A 67 -7.63 26.63 30.04
CA PRO A 67 -8.66 27.20 29.16
C PRO A 67 -9.89 27.78 29.89
N ASP A 68 -10.19 27.33 31.11
CA ASP A 68 -11.51 27.53 31.73
C ASP A 68 -11.54 28.59 32.85
N PHE A 69 -10.45 29.35 33.06
CA PHE A 69 -10.32 30.28 34.21
C PHE A 69 -10.78 31.72 33.96
N LYS A 70 -11.56 32.24 34.93
CA LYS A 70 -11.81 33.68 35.12
C LYS A 70 -10.64 34.33 35.86
N TYR A 71 -10.32 35.56 35.48
CA TYR A 71 -9.32 36.40 36.17
C TYR A 71 -9.82 36.80 37.57
N TYR A 72 -9.06 36.49 38.63
CA TYR A 72 -9.37 36.94 39.98
C TYR A 72 -8.85 38.37 40.19
N LYS A 73 -9.68 39.27 40.71
CA LYS A 73 -9.37 40.70 40.86
C LYS A 73 -9.45 41.12 42.33
N GLY A 74 -8.41 40.76 43.09
CA GLY A 74 -8.30 41.06 44.53
C GLY A 74 -6.86 40.97 45.02
N ILE A 75 -6.67 41.29 46.30
CA ILE A 75 -5.41 41.12 47.06
C ILE A 75 -5.44 39.73 47.72
N MET A 76 -4.29 39.09 47.89
CA MET A 76 -4.17 37.81 48.58
C MET A 76 -3.90 37.98 50.08
N ASP A 77 -4.17 36.93 50.87
CA ASP A 77 -3.96 36.92 52.33
C ASP A 77 -2.49 37.13 52.74
N ASP A 78 -1.54 36.97 51.80
CA ASP A 78 -0.11 37.27 51.95
C ASP A 78 0.27 38.68 51.44
N GLY A 79 -0.70 39.57 51.23
CA GLY A 79 -0.52 40.96 50.83
C GLY A 79 -0.22 41.19 49.35
N ARG A 80 -0.06 40.14 48.55
CA ARG A 80 0.27 40.28 47.12
C ARG A 80 -0.93 40.82 46.32
N THR A 81 -0.65 41.78 45.43
CA THR A 81 -1.62 42.38 44.51
C THR A 81 -1.31 41.96 43.07
N GLY A 82 -2.35 41.73 42.26
CA GLY A 82 -2.22 41.26 40.87
C GLY A 82 -2.92 39.91 40.65
N GLY A 83 -3.69 39.82 39.55
CA GLY A 83 -4.59 38.69 39.34
C GLY A 83 -3.88 37.36 39.08
N TYR A 84 -4.24 36.35 39.87
CA TYR A 84 -3.65 35.02 39.83
C TYR A 84 -4.16 34.19 38.64
N ILE A 85 -3.27 33.62 37.83
CA ILE A 85 -3.64 32.63 36.82
C ILE A 85 -3.43 31.23 37.40
N TRP A 86 -4.54 30.58 37.75
CA TRP A 86 -4.54 29.18 38.16
C TRP A 86 -4.04 28.31 36.99
N GLY A 87 -3.23 27.28 37.28
CA GLY A 87 -2.88 26.24 36.29
C GLY A 87 -1.42 25.83 36.19
N ASN A 88 -0.46 26.52 36.84
CA ASN A 88 0.96 26.15 36.69
C ASN A 88 1.28 24.73 37.18
N CYS A 89 0.67 24.28 38.28
CA CYS A 89 0.81 22.90 38.76
C CYS A 89 0.29 21.86 37.75
N THR A 90 -0.87 22.10 37.13
CA THR A 90 -1.40 21.26 36.04
C THR A 90 -0.54 21.32 34.77
N TRP A 91 0.06 22.48 34.48
CA TRP A 91 0.99 22.63 33.35
C TRP A 91 2.26 21.80 33.58
N TRP A 92 2.90 21.94 34.75
CA TRP A 92 4.08 21.16 35.12
C TRP A 92 3.76 19.66 35.14
N ALA A 93 2.70 19.24 35.85
CA ALA A 93 2.32 17.84 35.95
C ALA A 93 2.02 17.23 34.58
N TYR A 94 1.33 17.96 33.67
CA TYR A 94 1.13 17.51 32.29
C TYR A 94 2.45 17.39 31.53
N SER A 95 3.32 18.39 31.62
CA SER A 95 4.60 18.43 30.90
C SER A 95 5.52 17.29 31.33
N ARG A 96 5.67 17.10 32.64
CA ARG A 96 6.53 16.09 33.26
C ARG A 96 6.02 14.67 33.00
N ALA A 97 4.71 14.47 33.14
CA ALA A 97 4.07 13.23 32.74
C ALA A 97 4.27 12.90 31.25
N SER A 98 4.13 13.92 30.37
CA SER A 98 4.33 13.75 28.93
C SER A 98 5.78 13.38 28.59
N GLU A 99 6.74 13.99 29.27
CA GLU A 99 8.14 13.61 29.17
C GLU A 99 8.37 12.15 29.56
N VAL A 100 7.87 11.73 30.72
CA VAL A 100 8.10 10.38 31.27
C VAL A 100 7.44 9.30 30.42
N LEU A 101 6.31 9.59 29.79
CA LEU A 101 5.68 8.72 28.78
C LEU A 101 6.40 8.79 27.40
N GLY A 102 7.09 9.88 27.12
CA GLY A 102 7.70 10.20 25.82
C GLY A 102 6.70 10.68 24.75
N GLU A 103 5.45 10.92 25.15
CA GLU A 103 4.29 11.29 24.34
C GLU A 103 3.35 12.19 25.18
N PRO A 104 2.58 13.12 24.58
CA PRO A 104 1.67 13.97 25.35
C PRO A 104 0.70 13.17 26.24
N LEU A 105 0.64 13.50 27.52
CA LEU A 105 -0.31 12.94 28.49
C LEU A 105 -1.75 13.07 27.94
N ASN A 106 -2.62 12.08 28.20
CA ASN A 106 -3.95 12.00 27.58
C ASN A 106 -4.73 13.34 27.67
N PRO A 107 -5.00 14.03 26.54
CA PRO A 107 -5.62 15.36 26.54
C PRO A 107 -7.13 15.34 26.87
N ASN A 108 -7.67 14.19 27.30
CA ASN A 108 -8.98 14.10 27.93
C ASN A 108 -8.94 14.03 29.46
N LEU A 109 -7.74 13.92 30.08
CA LEU A 109 -7.55 14.30 31.48
C LEU A 109 -7.66 15.83 31.58
N ARG A 110 -8.83 16.31 32.00
CA ARG A 110 -9.32 17.69 31.91
C ARG A 110 -9.69 18.24 33.28
N GLY A 111 -9.97 19.54 33.28
CA GLY A 111 -10.29 20.30 34.48
C GLY A 111 -9.05 20.73 35.24
N ASN A 112 -9.31 21.28 36.41
CA ASN A 112 -8.33 21.85 37.32
C ASN A 112 -7.67 20.76 38.16
N ALA A 113 -6.60 21.10 38.88
CA ALA A 113 -5.74 20.15 39.61
C ALA A 113 -6.50 19.01 40.32
N GLY A 114 -7.37 19.32 41.29
CA GLY A 114 -8.12 18.30 42.03
C GLY A 114 -9.22 17.59 41.24
N GLU A 115 -9.66 18.15 40.11
CA GLU A 115 -10.68 17.56 39.23
C GLU A 115 -10.10 16.42 38.38
N TRP A 116 -8.77 16.40 38.16
CA TRP A 116 -8.08 15.32 37.43
C TRP A 116 -8.33 13.95 38.05
N TRP A 117 -8.52 13.87 39.38
CA TRP A 117 -8.89 12.64 40.07
C TRP A 117 -10.20 12.05 39.52
N ASP A 118 -11.29 12.81 39.60
CA ASP A 118 -12.61 12.33 39.22
C ASP A 118 -12.77 12.27 37.69
N CYS A 119 -12.05 13.13 36.96
CA CYS A 119 -11.89 13.03 35.51
C CYS A 119 -11.23 11.70 35.10
N ASN A 120 -10.12 11.31 35.75
CA ASN A 120 -9.46 10.03 35.49
C ASN A 120 -10.35 8.83 35.88
N LYS A 121 -11.02 8.89 37.03
CA LYS A 121 -11.95 7.83 37.49
C LYS A 121 -13.11 7.64 36.51
N LYS A 122 -13.73 8.73 36.04
CA LYS A 122 -14.84 8.72 35.08
C LYS A 122 -14.41 8.27 33.70
N GLY A 123 -13.26 8.75 33.21
CA GLY A 123 -12.71 8.42 31.90
C GLY A 123 -11.97 7.08 31.81
N LYS A 124 -11.59 6.49 32.96
CA LYS A 124 -10.76 5.28 33.09
C LYS A 124 -9.44 5.37 32.30
N PHE A 125 -8.81 6.55 32.29
CA PHE A 125 -7.65 6.83 31.42
C PHE A 125 -6.35 6.16 31.89
N TYR A 126 -6.15 6.09 33.21
CA TYR A 126 -5.01 5.45 33.87
C TYR A 126 -5.48 4.76 35.17
N PRO A 127 -4.80 3.69 35.63
CA PRO A 127 -5.02 3.15 36.96
C PRO A 127 -4.78 4.19 38.06
N TYR A 128 -5.41 4.01 39.22
CA TYR A 128 -5.36 4.95 40.33
C TYR A 128 -5.53 4.24 41.67
N GLY A 129 -5.08 4.86 42.76
CA GLY A 129 -5.16 4.29 44.10
C GLY A 129 -4.70 5.24 45.20
N SER A 130 -4.61 4.75 46.44
CA SER A 130 -4.19 5.49 47.63
C SER A 130 -2.71 5.33 47.98
N THR A 131 -2.02 4.31 47.46
CA THR A 131 -0.59 4.07 47.73
C THR A 131 0.28 5.02 46.89
N PRO A 132 1.28 5.71 47.47
CA PRO A 132 2.25 6.49 46.70
C PRO A 132 3.13 5.60 45.81
N LYS A 133 3.50 6.11 44.62
CA LYS A 133 4.45 5.47 43.70
C LYS A 133 5.27 6.50 42.92
N ALA A 134 6.55 6.23 42.71
CA ALA A 134 7.34 6.98 41.74
C ALA A 134 6.74 6.82 40.33
N GLY A 135 6.73 7.89 39.53
CA GLY A 135 6.09 7.90 38.21
C GLY A 135 4.59 8.20 38.22
N SER A 136 3.97 8.37 39.39
CA SER A 136 2.55 8.73 39.52
C SER A 136 2.33 10.25 39.59
N ILE A 137 1.11 10.69 39.31
CA ILE A 137 0.66 12.06 39.60
C ILE A 137 -0.12 12.02 40.91
N VAL A 138 0.36 12.71 41.95
CA VAL A 138 -0.40 12.88 43.20
C VAL A 138 -1.41 14.02 43.01
N VAL A 139 -2.64 13.79 43.48
CA VAL A 139 -3.76 14.73 43.31
C VAL A 139 -4.32 15.14 44.66
N TYR A 140 -4.27 16.43 44.97
CA TYR A 140 -4.85 17.05 46.16
C TYR A 140 -6.19 17.72 45.82
N LYS A 141 -6.82 18.44 46.77
CA LYS A 141 -8.08 19.18 46.52
C LYS A 141 -7.90 20.31 45.49
N THR A 142 -6.77 21.03 45.54
CA THR A 142 -6.49 22.24 44.76
C THR A 142 -5.17 22.18 43.99
N HIS A 143 -4.41 21.09 44.11
CA HIS A 143 -3.03 20.99 43.64
C HIS A 143 -2.71 19.60 43.02
N VAL A 144 -1.74 19.55 42.11
CA VAL A 144 -1.21 18.32 41.51
C VAL A 144 0.29 18.40 41.36
N ALA A 145 0.97 17.29 41.61
CA ALA A 145 2.42 17.19 41.52
C ALA A 145 2.84 15.85 40.92
N PHE A 146 4.02 15.79 40.33
CA PHE A 146 4.56 14.55 39.78
C PHE A 146 5.47 13.88 40.81
N VAL A 147 5.18 12.63 41.19
CA VAL A 147 5.96 11.89 42.18
C VAL A 147 7.23 11.34 41.52
N GLU A 148 8.35 11.99 41.82
CA GLU A 148 9.67 11.63 41.32
C GLU A 148 10.22 10.40 42.05
N GLN A 149 10.06 10.37 43.37
CA GLN A 149 10.64 9.35 44.26
C GLN A 149 9.72 9.10 45.47
N VAL A 150 9.81 7.90 46.03
CA VAL A 150 9.20 7.51 47.31
C VAL A 150 10.30 6.89 48.17
N VAL A 151 10.36 7.24 49.46
CA VAL A 151 11.32 6.70 50.44
C VAL A 151 10.55 6.36 51.71
N GLY A 152 10.40 5.06 52.00
CA GLY A 152 9.46 4.60 53.01
C GLY A 152 8.05 5.14 52.71
N ASN A 153 7.46 5.86 53.66
CA ASN A 153 6.14 6.50 53.50
C ASN A 153 6.20 7.97 53.01
N GLN A 154 7.39 8.53 52.77
CA GLN A 154 7.56 9.91 52.30
C GLN A 154 7.63 9.96 50.77
N ILE A 155 6.89 10.88 50.15
CA ILE A 155 7.01 11.19 48.72
C ILE A 155 7.88 12.41 48.48
N TYR A 156 8.63 12.38 47.38
CA TYR A 156 9.32 13.53 46.81
C TYR A 156 8.74 13.80 45.42
N VAL A 157 8.39 15.05 45.16
CA VAL A 157 7.73 15.48 43.93
C VAL A 157 8.55 16.51 43.19
N SER A 158 8.29 16.63 41.89
CA SER A 158 8.54 17.84 41.13
C SER A 158 7.22 18.57 40.88
N GLU A 159 7.21 19.88 41.09
CA GLU A 159 6.01 20.71 40.97
C GLU A 159 6.34 22.16 40.57
N SER A 160 5.31 22.93 40.20
CA SER A 160 5.47 24.36 39.95
C SER A 160 4.29 25.19 40.42
N GLY A 161 4.60 26.39 40.93
CA GLY A 161 3.71 27.24 41.71
C GLY A 161 3.49 28.63 41.11
N TRP A 162 3.30 29.62 41.98
CA TRP A 162 2.74 30.92 41.61
C TRP A 162 3.78 31.91 41.05
N GLN A 163 3.69 32.17 39.75
CA GLN A 163 4.21 33.38 39.11
C GLN A 163 3.07 34.15 38.41
N THR A 164 3.16 35.47 38.39
CA THR A 164 2.17 36.38 37.79
C THR A 164 2.52 36.69 36.33
N LYS A 165 2.23 35.77 35.41
CA LYS A 165 2.42 35.95 33.96
C LYS A 165 1.14 35.58 33.20
N THR A 166 0.86 36.30 32.11
CA THR A 166 -0.45 36.27 31.40
C THR A 166 -0.48 35.39 30.16
N TYR A 167 0.64 34.75 29.83
CA TYR A 167 0.90 33.95 28.62
C TYR A 167 1.55 32.60 28.99
N GLY A 168 1.68 31.70 28.02
CA GLY A 168 2.37 30.41 28.24
C GLY A 168 3.88 30.57 28.40
N PRO A 169 4.54 29.81 29.30
CA PRO A 169 5.97 29.95 29.60
C PRO A 169 6.86 29.79 28.36
N SER A 170 7.85 30.66 28.20
CA SER A 170 8.81 30.69 27.09
C SER A 170 10.28 30.52 27.55
N SER A 171 10.52 30.51 28.86
CA SER A 171 11.83 30.46 29.52
C SER A 171 11.76 29.66 30.83
N THR A 172 12.91 29.24 31.36
CA THR A 172 13.01 28.61 32.70
C THR A 172 12.40 29.47 33.80
N ASP A 173 12.53 30.77 33.64
CA ASP A 173 12.23 31.78 34.66
C ASP A 173 10.73 32.12 34.72
N ASP A 174 9.92 31.46 33.88
CA ASP A 174 8.45 31.46 33.92
C ASP A 174 7.86 30.42 34.88
N PHE A 175 8.69 29.53 35.44
CA PHE A 175 8.28 28.51 36.40
C PHE A 175 8.87 28.79 37.79
N PHE A 176 8.01 28.85 38.82
CA PHE A 176 8.45 28.67 40.20
C PHE A 176 8.57 27.17 40.46
N PHE A 177 9.68 26.56 40.03
CA PHE A 177 9.94 25.11 40.15
C PHE A 177 10.33 24.72 41.57
N HIS A 178 9.89 23.55 42.03
CA HIS A 178 10.33 22.91 43.27
C HIS A 178 10.56 21.42 43.09
N TYR A 179 11.58 20.90 43.77
CA TYR A 179 11.79 19.48 44.01
C TYR A 179 11.94 19.24 45.51
N GLY A 180 11.16 18.32 46.06
CA GLY A 180 11.25 17.96 47.47
C GLY A 180 9.98 17.36 48.03
N ILE A 181 9.77 17.51 49.34
CA ILE A 181 8.48 17.24 49.98
C ILE A 181 7.42 18.15 49.32
N PRO A 182 6.22 17.65 48.97
CA PRO A 182 5.18 18.47 48.37
C PRO A 182 4.80 19.67 49.23
N TRP A 183 4.52 20.80 48.60
CA TRP A 183 4.01 21.98 49.29
C TRP A 183 2.72 21.70 50.06
N SER A 184 2.56 22.40 51.18
CA SER A 184 1.37 22.34 52.04
C SER A 184 0.10 22.69 51.27
N SER A 185 -0.60 21.67 50.80
CA SER A 185 -1.71 21.76 49.84
C SER A 185 -3.07 21.44 50.48
N ASN A 186 -3.22 21.87 51.75
CA ASN A 186 -4.44 21.84 52.55
C ASN A 186 -5.20 20.50 52.56
N GLY A 187 -4.48 19.40 52.79
CA GLY A 187 -5.05 18.13 53.23
C GLY A 187 -4.41 16.88 52.62
N THR A 188 -4.97 15.73 52.97
CA THR A 188 -4.63 14.41 52.42
C THR A 188 -4.83 14.38 50.90
N PRO A 189 -3.97 13.67 50.13
CA PRO A 189 -4.24 13.42 48.72
C PRO A 189 -5.62 12.77 48.49
N LYS A 190 -6.31 13.18 47.42
CA LYS A 190 -7.45 12.44 46.86
C LYS A 190 -7.00 11.07 46.35
N GLY A 191 -5.75 10.98 45.92
CA GLY A 191 -5.03 9.75 45.59
C GLY A 191 -3.93 9.98 44.55
N TYR A 192 -3.46 8.89 43.97
CA TYR A 192 -2.37 8.84 42.99
C TYR A 192 -2.87 8.26 41.67
N ILE A 193 -2.57 8.94 40.56
CA ILE A 193 -2.85 8.47 39.20
C ILE A 193 -1.58 7.81 38.67
N TYR A 194 -1.62 6.49 38.46
CA TYR A 194 -0.46 5.69 38.10
C TYR A 194 -0.24 5.68 36.58
N ILE A 195 0.30 6.77 36.04
CA ILE A 195 0.47 6.92 34.58
C ILE A 195 1.57 5.98 34.02
N THR A 196 2.59 5.66 34.82
CA THR A 196 3.63 4.66 34.52
C THR A 196 3.08 3.25 34.61
N ASP A 197 2.22 2.98 35.58
CA ASP A 197 1.47 1.73 35.72
C ASP A 197 0.28 1.68 34.74
N LYS A 198 0.28 2.46 33.65
CA LYS A 198 -0.52 2.19 32.45
C LYS A 198 -0.12 0.81 31.96
N THR A 199 -0.75 -0.20 32.54
CA THR A 199 -0.60 -1.59 32.18
C THR A 199 -0.79 -1.65 30.68
N PRO A 200 0.15 -2.23 29.91
CA PRO A 200 -0.22 -2.74 28.62
C PRO A 200 -1.39 -3.67 28.91
N SER A 201 -2.60 -3.32 28.43
CA SER A 201 -3.71 -4.27 28.40
C SER A 201 -3.17 -5.59 27.85
N SER A 202 -3.77 -6.72 28.19
CA SER A 202 -3.39 -7.99 27.57
C SER A 202 -3.83 -8.01 26.10
N ILE A 203 -3.14 -7.23 25.26
CA ILE A 203 -3.54 -6.93 23.90
C ILE A 203 -3.38 -8.20 23.08
N SER A 204 -4.51 -8.85 22.85
CA SER A 204 -4.64 -10.06 22.05
C SER A 204 -3.90 -9.89 20.72
N GLN A 205 -3.04 -10.87 20.39
CA GLN A 205 -2.17 -10.80 19.23
C GLN A 205 -2.79 -11.61 18.10
N LYS A 206 -3.10 -10.96 16.98
CA LYS A 206 -3.58 -11.63 15.76
C LYS A 206 -2.40 -11.90 14.82
N LYS A 207 -2.29 -13.14 14.36
CA LYS A 207 -1.20 -13.61 13.47
C LYS A 207 -1.15 -12.77 12.19
N ALA A 208 0.02 -12.25 11.83
CA ALA A 208 0.23 -11.43 10.66
C ALA A 208 1.11 -12.15 9.62
N ASN A 209 0.86 -11.87 8.34
CA ASN A 209 1.67 -12.35 7.23
C ASN A 209 1.66 -11.33 6.07
N TYR A 210 1.88 -10.06 6.41
CA TYR A 210 2.01 -8.96 5.46
C TYR A 210 3.21 -8.09 5.84
N SER A 211 3.62 -7.22 4.91
CA SER A 211 4.71 -6.28 5.15
C SER A 211 4.20 -4.86 5.37
N VAL A 212 4.99 -4.04 6.06
CA VAL A 212 4.79 -2.61 6.23
C VAL A 212 6.05 -1.86 5.77
N ARG A 213 5.90 -0.62 5.31
CA ARG A 213 7.02 0.23 4.91
C ARG A 213 7.21 1.34 5.94
N VAL A 214 8.40 1.39 6.53
CA VAL A 214 8.86 2.43 7.44
C VAL A 214 9.56 3.52 6.60
N SER A 215 9.11 4.77 6.75
CA SER A 215 9.66 5.96 6.07
C SER A 215 10.59 6.79 6.98
N VAL A 216 10.40 6.74 8.30
CA VAL A 216 11.13 7.51 9.32
C VAL A 216 12.41 6.81 9.78
N SER A 217 13.39 7.59 10.27
CA SER A 217 14.71 7.07 10.69
C SER A 217 14.75 6.59 12.15
N GLN A 218 13.88 7.15 12.99
CA GLN A 218 13.94 7.05 14.46
C GLN A 218 12.79 6.24 15.07
N LEU A 219 12.12 5.38 14.29
CA LEU A 219 11.11 4.46 14.82
C LEU A 219 11.78 3.43 15.73
N ARG A 220 11.47 3.50 17.03
CA ARG A 220 11.99 2.56 18.04
C ARG A 220 11.36 1.17 17.86
N MET A 221 12.19 0.15 18.01
CA MET A 221 11.79 -1.23 18.22
C MET A 221 11.66 -1.47 19.73
N ARG A 222 10.70 -2.31 20.16
CA ARG A 222 10.45 -2.58 21.58
C ARG A 222 10.32 -4.06 21.89
N SER A 223 10.61 -4.46 23.13
CA SER A 223 10.48 -5.85 23.59
C SER A 223 9.03 -6.37 23.56
N GLY A 224 8.04 -5.49 23.71
CA GLY A 224 6.61 -5.80 23.62
C GLY A 224 5.78 -4.68 22.98
N PRO A 225 4.46 -4.91 22.77
CA PRO A 225 3.55 -3.97 22.10
C PRO A 225 3.09 -2.85 23.05
N GLY A 226 3.80 -1.72 23.09
CA GLY A 226 3.42 -0.56 23.89
C GLY A 226 4.59 0.35 24.26
N THR A 227 4.32 1.60 24.65
CA THR A 227 5.35 2.59 24.98
C THR A 227 6.11 2.33 26.28
N GLY A 228 5.56 1.52 27.20
CA GLY A 228 6.25 1.07 28.42
C GLY A 228 7.29 -0.04 28.21
N TYR A 229 7.36 -0.68 27.04
CA TYR A 229 8.31 -1.77 26.79
C TYR A 229 9.71 -1.26 26.40
N SER A 230 10.74 -1.95 26.87
CA SER A 230 12.18 -1.65 26.69
C SER A 230 12.54 -1.34 25.23
N ASN A 231 13.36 -0.31 25.03
CA ASN A 231 13.83 0.12 23.72
C ASN A 231 14.93 -0.81 23.18
N MET A 232 14.68 -1.48 22.06
CA MET A 232 15.58 -2.44 21.40
C MET A 232 16.30 -1.83 20.19
N GLY A 233 16.49 -0.50 20.19
CA GLY A 233 17.11 0.25 19.09
C GLY A 233 16.11 0.69 18.01
N TYR A 234 16.62 1.03 16.82
CA TYR A 234 15.81 1.62 15.75
C TYR A 234 15.59 0.66 14.57
N VAL A 235 14.37 0.62 14.03
CA VAL A 235 14.11 -0.14 12.80
C VAL A 235 14.59 0.64 11.57
N LYS A 236 15.37 0.00 10.70
CA LYS A 236 15.91 0.63 9.48
C LYS A 236 14.77 1.08 8.55
N LYS A 237 14.92 2.22 7.86
CA LYS A 237 14.00 2.61 6.76
C LYS A 237 13.93 1.49 5.72
N GLY A 238 12.72 1.15 5.26
CA GLY A 238 12.55 0.03 4.32
C GLY A 238 11.22 -0.70 4.45
N THR A 239 11.13 -1.89 3.83
CA THR A 239 9.95 -2.76 3.91
C THR A 239 10.24 -3.94 4.84
N HIS A 240 9.44 -4.10 5.88
CA HIS A 240 9.59 -5.13 6.91
C HIS A 240 8.38 -6.05 6.94
N LYS A 241 8.60 -7.36 7.11
CA LYS A 241 7.53 -8.33 7.28
C LYS A 241 7.09 -8.39 8.75
N LEU A 242 5.79 -8.47 9.01
CA LEU A 242 5.24 -8.69 10.35
C LEU A 242 4.86 -10.17 10.54
N LYS A 243 5.04 -10.69 11.77
CA LYS A 243 4.61 -12.04 12.20
C LYS A 243 3.36 -12.03 13.10
N ALA A 244 3.15 -10.94 13.84
CA ALA A 244 1.95 -10.66 14.62
C ALA A 244 1.62 -9.16 14.55
N VAL A 245 0.38 -8.80 14.86
CA VAL A 245 -0.04 -7.44 15.20
C VAL A 245 -1.01 -7.51 16.38
N THR A 246 -1.18 -6.40 17.09
CA THR A 246 -2.18 -6.26 18.16
C THR A 246 -3.62 -6.27 17.63
N THR A 247 -4.61 -6.53 18.51
CA THR A 247 -6.04 -6.53 18.14
C THR A 247 -6.55 -5.17 17.72
N ASP A 248 -6.17 -4.10 18.40
CA ASP A 248 -6.38 -2.69 17.97
C ASP A 248 -5.75 -2.42 16.60
N GLY A 249 -4.53 -2.92 16.37
CA GLY A 249 -3.73 -2.66 15.17
C GLY A 249 -2.73 -1.51 15.31
N GLU A 250 -2.46 -1.03 16.53
CA GLU A 250 -1.46 -0.02 16.83
C GLU A 250 -0.02 -0.55 16.74
N TRP A 251 0.24 -1.82 17.08
CA TRP A 251 1.59 -2.39 17.17
C TRP A 251 1.77 -3.61 16.27
N GLY A 252 2.94 -3.71 15.64
CA GLY A 252 3.31 -4.82 14.76
C GLY A 252 4.64 -5.45 15.14
N GLN A 253 4.63 -6.77 15.26
CA GLN A 253 5.81 -7.56 15.60
C GLN A 253 6.59 -7.92 14.34
N LEU A 254 7.84 -7.47 14.27
CA LEU A 254 8.77 -7.75 13.19
C LEU A 254 9.07 -9.26 13.10
N ALA A 255 8.99 -9.80 11.88
CA ALA A 255 9.31 -11.20 11.62
C ALA A 255 10.82 -11.49 11.66
N SER A 256 11.67 -10.47 11.56
CA SER A 256 13.14 -10.58 11.50
C SER A 256 13.81 -10.76 12.86
N ASN A 257 13.30 -10.11 13.91
CA ASN A 257 13.89 -10.11 15.25
C ASN A 257 12.87 -10.27 16.40
N GLY A 258 11.56 -10.26 16.11
CA GLY A 258 10.52 -10.41 17.11
C GLY A 258 10.19 -9.15 17.92
N TYR A 259 10.85 -8.02 17.66
CA TYR A 259 10.54 -6.75 18.33
C TYR A 259 9.32 -6.06 17.71
N TRP A 260 8.70 -5.18 18.49
CA TRP A 260 7.47 -4.47 18.13
C TRP A 260 7.75 -3.05 17.68
N ILE A 261 6.99 -2.56 16.70
CA ILE A 261 7.00 -1.17 16.23
C ILE A 261 5.58 -0.61 16.19
N ALA A 262 5.43 0.68 16.49
CA ALA A 262 4.16 1.39 16.32
C ALA A 262 3.84 1.53 14.82
N LEU A 263 2.63 1.14 14.43
CA LEU A 263 2.19 0.98 13.04
C LEU A 263 1.73 2.29 12.40
N GLU A 264 1.42 3.32 13.17
CA GLU A 264 1.12 4.68 12.70
C GLU A 264 2.25 5.25 11.82
N TYR A 265 3.51 4.96 12.16
CA TYR A 265 4.71 5.40 11.43
C TYR A 265 5.03 4.48 10.24
N THR A 266 4.06 3.67 9.80
CA THR A 266 4.24 2.66 8.75
C THR A 266 3.09 2.67 7.75
N THR A 267 3.38 2.30 6.50
CA THR A 267 2.34 2.09 5.48
C THR A 267 2.20 0.61 5.14
N LYS A 268 0.98 0.07 5.22
CA LYS A 268 0.71 -1.36 4.94
C LYS A 268 0.97 -1.68 3.47
N VAL A 269 1.97 -2.52 3.20
CA VAL A 269 2.35 -2.94 1.85
C VAL A 269 1.34 -3.99 1.37
N THR A 270 0.27 -3.52 0.73
CA THR A 270 -0.66 -4.41 0.03
C THR A 270 0.08 -5.16 -1.08
N GLY A 271 0.08 -6.50 -1.02
CA GLY A 271 0.70 -7.33 -2.04
C GLY A 271 0.09 -7.06 -3.41
N LYS A 272 0.93 -6.63 -4.37
CA LYS A 272 0.47 -6.35 -5.74
C LYS A 272 -0.20 -7.59 -6.35
N SER A 273 -1.40 -7.40 -6.90
CA SER A 273 -2.21 -8.49 -7.44
C SER A 273 -1.51 -9.25 -8.57
N SER A 274 -1.64 -10.57 -8.54
CA SER A 274 -1.09 -11.51 -9.54
C SER A 274 -2.07 -11.84 -10.67
N ASN A 275 -3.30 -11.31 -10.62
CA ASN A 275 -4.37 -11.70 -11.52
C ASN A 275 -4.22 -11.09 -12.93
N ASN A 276 -3.55 -11.83 -13.82
CA ASN A 276 -3.42 -11.53 -15.25
C ASN A 276 -4.47 -12.25 -16.13
N LYS A 277 -5.65 -12.56 -15.58
CA LYS A 277 -6.74 -13.18 -16.35
C LYS A 277 -7.54 -12.12 -17.14
N LEU A 278 -8.07 -12.51 -18.29
CA LEU A 278 -9.17 -11.78 -18.96
C LEU A 278 -10.51 -12.26 -18.39
N LYS A 279 -11.47 -11.33 -18.24
CA LYS A 279 -12.90 -11.61 -18.01
C LYS A 279 -13.60 -11.95 -19.33
N SER A 280 -13.17 -11.35 -20.44
CA SER A 280 -13.66 -11.68 -21.79
C SER A 280 -12.62 -11.39 -22.89
N LEU A 281 -12.79 -12.06 -24.03
CA LEU A 281 -12.07 -11.84 -25.29
C LEU A 281 -13.05 -12.06 -26.45
N GLY A 282 -13.01 -11.22 -27.48
CA GLY A 282 -13.88 -11.36 -28.66
C GLY A 282 -13.51 -10.43 -29.81
N VAL A 283 -14.26 -10.53 -30.91
CA VAL A 283 -14.07 -9.72 -32.12
C VAL A 283 -15.41 -9.16 -32.57
N SER A 284 -15.49 -7.87 -32.88
CA SER A 284 -16.72 -7.23 -33.35
C SER A 284 -17.31 -7.96 -34.56
N GLY A 285 -18.51 -8.54 -34.41
CA GLY A 285 -19.23 -9.24 -35.48
C GLY A 285 -18.76 -10.68 -35.78
N TYR A 286 -17.87 -11.26 -34.97
CA TYR A 286 -17.37 -12.64 -35.17
C TYR A 286 -17.17 -13.39 -33.86
N SER A 287 -17.82 -14.55 -33.74
CA SER A 287 -17.54 -15.51 -32.66
C SER A 287 -16.11 -16.05 -32.77
N ILE A 288 -15.43 -16.17 -31.63
CA ILE A 288 -14.16 -16.89 -31.52
C ILE A 288 -14.43 -18.36 -31.17
N SER A 289 -13.56 -19.26 -31.65
CA SER A 289 -13.59 -20.69 -31.35
C SER A 289 -12.25 -21.15 -30.76
N PRO A 290 -12.25 -21.89 -29.64
CA PRO A 290 -13.41 -22.25 -28.83
C PRO A 290 -14.01 -21.03 -28.09
N ALA A 291 -15.16 -21.20 -27.44
CA ALA A 291 -15.72 -20.17 -26.56
C ALA A 291 -14.72 -19.78 -25.44
N PHE A 292 -14.78 -18.52 -25.00
CA PHE A 292 -13.78 -17.97 -24.08
C PHE A 292 -13.83 -18.64 -22.69
N LYS A 293 -12.66 -19.09 -22.20
CA LYS A 293 -12.42 -19.49 -20.81
C LYS A 293 -11.08 -18.92 -20.34
N SER A 294 -11.03 -18.30 -19.16
CA SER A 294 -9.87 -17.54 -18.66
C SER A 294 -8.60 -18.38 -18.37
N SER A 295 -8.74 -19.71 -18.35
CA SER A 295 -7.64 -20.67 -18.31
C SER A 295 -6.98 -20.90 -19.68
N ARG A 296 -7.74 -20.78 -20.78
CA ARG A 296 -7.29 -21.10 -22.14
C ARG A 296 -6.72 -19.87 -22.84
N THR A 297 -5.52 -20.02 -23.41
CA THR A 297 -4.73 -18.95 -24.04
C THR A 297 -4.73 -18.95 -25.56
N SER A 298 -5.36 -19.93 -26.22
CA SER A 298 -5.38 -20.04 -27.69
C SER A 298 -6.79 -20.05 -28.25
N TYR A 299 -7.03 -19.18 -29.24
CA TYR A 299 -8.33 -18.97 -29.89
C TYR A 299 -8.16 -18.76 -31.40
N SER A 300 -9.23 -18.98 -32.16
CA SER A 300 -9.25 -18.81 -33.61
C SER A 300 -10.56 -18.21 -34.11
N LEU A 301 -10.53 -17.58 -35.28
CA LEU A 301 -11.72 -17.30 -36.07
C LEU A 301 -11.38 -17.27 -37.56
N THR A 302 -12.40 -17.43 -38.41
CA THR A 302 -12.28 -17.26 -39.87
C THR A 302 -13.15 -16.09 -40.33
N VAL A 303 -12.56 -15.15 -41.07
CA VAL A 303 -13.28 -14.01 -41.66
C VAL A 303 -13.35 -14.12 -43.19
N PRO A 304 -14.40 -13.58 -43.84
CA PRO A 304 -14.50 -13.50 -45.31
C PRO A 304 -13.35 -12.72 -45.96
N SER A 305 -13.14 -12.91 -47.27
CA SER A 305 -11.98 -12.34 -47.95
C SER A 305 -12.05 -10.82 -48.14
N ASN A 306 -13.25 -10.22 -48.06
CA ASN A 306 -13.46 -8.77 -48.13
C ASN A 306 -13.18 -8.05 -46.80
N VAL A 307 -12.90 -8.77 -45.72
CA VAL A 307 -12.61 -8.17 -44.40
C VAL A 307 -11.16 -7.72 -44.35
N ASN A 308 -10.93 -6.41 -44.47
CA ASN A 308 -9.59 -5.81 -44.45
C ASN A 308 -9.02 -5.63 -43.03
N SER A 309 -9.89 -5.42 -42.04
CA SER A 309 -9.54 -5.27 -40.63
C SER A 309 -10.65 -5.84 -39.74
N VAL A 310 -10.32 -6.06 -38.47
CA VAL A 310 -11.29 -6.41 -37.41
C VAL A 310 -10.94 -5.69 -36.11
N THR A 311 -11.94 -5.45 -35.27
CA THR A 311 -11.75 -4.85 -33.93
C THR A 311 -11.74 -5.94 -32.86
N ILE A 312 -10.62 -6.11 -32.18
CA ILE A 312 -10.46 -7.03 -31.05
C ILE A 312 -10.90 -6.31 -29.77
N LYS A 313 -11.81 -6.93 -29.00
CA LYS A 313 -12.27 -6.47 -27.68
C LYS A 313 -11.83 -7.46 -26.61
N ALA A 314 -11.40 -6.97 -25.45
CA ALA A 314 -11.07 -7.79 -24.29
C ALA A 314 -11.28 -6.99 -23.00
N LEU A 315 -11.65 -7.66 -21.91
CA LEU A 315 -11.81 -7.06 -20.59
C LEU A 315 -10.89 -7.75 -19.57
N LYS A 316 -10.19 -6.96 -18.75
CA LYS A 316 -9.38 -7.45 -17.62
C LYS A 316 -10.25 -8.04 -16.52
N ALA A 317 -9.77 -9.11 -15.85
CA ALA A 317 -10.44 -9.70 -14.69
C ALA A 317 -10.11 -9.00 -13.36
N HIS A 318 -9.18 -8.04 -13.35
CA HIS A 318 -8.75 -7.31 -12.17
C HIS A 318 -8.59 -5.82 -12.50
N SER A 319 -9.10 -4.92 -11.65
CA SER A 319 -9.13 -3.47 -11.89
C SER A 319 -7.74 -2.89 -12.16
N LYS A 320 -6.74 -3.25 -11.33
CA LYS A 320 -5.35 -2.78 -11.44
C LYS A 320 -4.49 -3.45 -12.53
N ALA A 321 -5.04 -4.36 -13.34
CA ALA A 321 -4.31 -4.94 -14.47
C ALA A 321 -4.34 -4.01 -15.71
N THR A 322 -3.41 -4.20 -16.64
CA THR A 322 -3.43 -3.55 -17.97
C THR A 322 -3.56 -4.58 -19.08
N VAL A 323 -4.13 -4.16 -20.23
CA VAL A 323 -4.37 -5.01 -21.40
C VAL A 323 -3.86 -4.31 -22.65
N SER A 324 -3.17 -5.03 -23.54
CA SER A 324 -2.73 -4.54 -24.84
C SER A 324 -3.03 -5.56 -25.95
N GLY A 325 -2.96 -5.14 -27.23
CA GLY A 325 -3.32 -5.98 -28.39
C GLY A 325 -4.80 -5.95 -28.79
N THR A 326 -5.62 -5.17 -28.08
CA THR A 326 -7.00 -4.82 -28.46
C THR A 326 -7.04 -3.71 -29.52
N GLY A 327 -8.23 -3.40 -30.06
CA GLY A 327 -8.43 -2.32 -31.04
C GLY A 327 -8.52 -2.81 -32.49
N SER A 328 -8.38 -1.88 -33.44
CA SER A 328 -8.53 -2.15 -34.87
C SER A 328 -7.25 -2.75 -35.48
N VAL A 329 -7.38 -3.89 -36.16
CA VAL A 329 -6.25 -4.69 -36.65
C VAL A 329 -6.40 -5.01 -38.13
N LYS A 330 -5.48 -4.49 -38.97
CA LYS A 330 -5.37 -4.82 -40.41
C LYS A 330 -4.97 -6.30 -40.62
N LEU A 331 -5.60 -6.97 -41.60
CA LEU A 331 -5.47 -8.41 -41.85
C LEU A 331 -4.89 -8.74 -43.24
N SER A 332 -3.79 -9.47 -43.26
CA SER A 332 -3.27 -10.14 -44.45
C SER A 332 -4.11 -11.38 -44.84
N THR A 333 -4.06 -11.79 -46.11
CA THR A 333 -4.80 -12.97 -46.59
C THR A 333 -4.19 -14.28 -46.08
N GLY A 334 -4.97 -15.09 -45.37
CA GLY A 334 -4.54 -16.29 -44.64
C GLY A 334 -4.58 -16.07 -43.12
N LEU A 335 -3.85 -16.91 -42.36
CA LEU A 335 -3.71 -16.78 -40.92
C LEU A 335 -2.95 -15.50 -40.54
N ASN A 336 -3.49 -14.76 -39.58
CA ASN A 336 -2.85 -13.66 -38.86
C ASN A 336 -2.86 -14.02 -37.38
N SER A 337 -1.69 -14.25 -36.77
CA SER A 337 -1.62 -14.40 -35.31
C SER A 337 -1.62 -13.01 -34.66
N LYS A 338 -2.40 -12.83 -33.59
CA LYS A 338 -2.50 -11.58 -32.84
C LYS A 338 -2.50 -11.87 -31.33
N PRO A 339 -1.48 -11.43 -30.57
CA PRO A 339 -1.47 -11.54 -29.12
C PRO A 339 -2.34 -10.45 -28.49
N VAL A 340 -3.10 -10.82 -27.46
CA VAL A 340 -3.72 -9.92 -26.49
C VAL A 340 -3.07 -10.20 -25.15
N THR A 341 -2.39 -9.22 -24.59
CA THR A 341 -1.49 -9.39 -23.44
C THR A 341 -2.08 -8.71 -22.21
N VAL A 342 -2.13 -9.43 -21.10
CA VAL A 342 -2.53 -8.89 -19.79
C VAL A 342 -1.31 -8.85 -18.87
N LYS A 343 -1.02 -7.68 -18.29
CA LYS A 343 -0.01 -7.52 -17.24
C LYS A 343 -0.73 -7.28 -15.91
N ALA A 344 -0.47 -8.14 -14.92
CA ALA A 344 -0.96 -7.96 -13.56
C ALA A 344 -0.25 -6.79 -12.87
N GLU A 345 -0.79 -6.33 -11.75
CA GLU A 345 -0.20 -5.25 -10.93
C GLU A 345 1.22 -5.60 -10.47
N ASN A 346 1.48 -6.88 -10.13
CA ASN A 346 2.82 -7.36 -9.78
C ASN A 346 3.74 -7.64 -10.99
N GLY A 347 3.33 -7.25 -12.20
CA GLY A 347 4.11 -7.42 -13.42
C GLY A 347 3.99 -8.80 -14.08
N LYS A 348 3.40 -9.83 -13.45
CA LYS A 348 3.23 -11.15 -14.09
C LYS A 348 2.36 -11.03 -15.35
N VAL A 349 2.88 -11.48 -16.49
CA VAL A 349 2.23 -11.37 -17.81
C VAL A 349 1.50 -12.68 -18.17
N LYS A 350 0.37 -12.57 -18.86
CA LYS A 350 -0.28 -13.68 -19.58
C LYS A 350 -0.74 -13.20 -20.96
N THR A 351 -0.47 -14.02 -21.98
CA THR A 351 -0.80 -13.71 -23.38
C THR A 351 -1.87 -14.67 -23.90
N TYR A 352 -2.89 -14.11 -24.55
CA TYR A 352 -3.95 -14.82 -25.25
C TYR A 352 -3.75 -14.64 -26.76
N THR A 353 -3.48 -15.73 -27.47
CA THR A 353 -3.20 -15.73 -28.92
C THR A 353 -4.48 -15.94 -29.71
N LEU A 354 -4.80 -15.00 -30.59
CA LEU A 354 -5.95 -15.06 -31.48
C LEU A 354 -5.51 -15.28 -32.94
N GLY A 355 -5.81 -16.46 -33.48
CA GLY A 355 -5.53 -16.85 -34.87
C GLY A 355 -6.64 -16.43 -35.83
N ILE A 356 -6.46 -15.29 -36.50
CA ILE A 356 -7.46 -14.69 -37.39
C ILE A 356 -7.20 -15.11 -38.85
N THR A 357 -7.95 -16.10 -39.34
CA THR A 357 -7.82 -16.59 -40.72
C THR A 357 -8.69 -15.77 -41.68
N ARG A 358 -8.07 -14.85 -42.42
CA ARG A 358 -8.74 -14.15 -43.53
C ARG A 358 -8.81 -15.05 -44.75
N SER A 359 -10.03 -15.39 -45.18
CA SER A 359 -10.29 -16.25 -46.33
C SER A 359 -9.69 -15.70 -47.63
N LYS A 360 -9.40 -16.58 -48.59
CA LYS A 360 -9.11 -16.18 -49.98
C LYS A 360 -10.41 -15.95 -50.76
N ALA A 361 -10.42 -14.96 -51.65
CA ALA A 361 -11.45 -14.85 -52.67
C ALA A 361 -11.40 -16.10 -53.57
N GLN A 362 -12.56 -16.66 -53.91
CA GLN A 362 -12.67 -17.82 -54.80
C GLN A 362 -13.04 -17.33 -56.20
N LYS A 363 -12.48 -17.95 -57.24
CA LYS A 363 -12.88 -17.69 -58.64
C LYS A 363 -13.91 -18.75 -59.05
N VAL A 364 -15.04 -18.35 -59.60
CA VAL A 364 -16.12 -19.26 -60.03
C VAL A 364 -16.56 -18.94 -61.45
N ARG A 365 -16.96 -19.94 -62.24
CA ARG A 365 -17.56 -19.78 -63.56
C ARG A 365 -19.07 -19.99 -63.43
N VAL A 366 -19.86 -19.01 -63.86
CA VAL A 366 -21.30 -19.15 -64.08
C VAL A 366 -21.49 -19.83 -65.44
N SER A 367 -22.22 -20.94 -65.47
CA SER A 367 -22.49 -21.72 -66.69
C SER A 367 -23.76 -21.27 -67.43
N VAL A 368 -24.81 -20.94 -66.68
CA VAL A 368 -26.09 -20.45 -67.22
C VAL A 368 -25.94 -19.10 -67.92
N SER A 369 -26.82 -18.84 -68.89
CA SER A 369 -26.93 -17.55 -69.60
C SER A 369 -27.12 -16.39 -68.63
N GLU A 370 -28.08 -16.53 -67.71
CA GLU A 370 -28.47 -15.51 -66.74
C GLU A 370 -28.67 -16.07 -65.32
N LEU A 371 -27.97 -15.50 -64.33
CA LEU A 371 -28.09 -15.88 -62.93
C LEU A 371 -28.56 -14.70 -62.08
N ASN A 372 -29.70 -14.84 -61.40
CA ASN A 372 -30.28 -13.79 -60.55
C ASN A 372 -29.31 -13.33 -59.44
N MET A 373 -28.98 -12.03 -59.43
CA MET A 373 -28.26 -11.38 -58.33
C MET A 373 -29.24 -10.89 -57.27
N ARG A 374 -28.92 -11.06 -55.98
CA ARG A 374 -29.78 -10.63 -54.86
C ARG A 374 -29.02 -9.84 -53.80
N THR A 375 -29.73 -9.00 -53.04
CA THR A 375 -29.14 -8.20 -51.95
C THR A 375 -28.61 -9.06 -50.78
N GLY A 376 -29.12 -10.27 -50.59
CA GLY A 376 -28.71 -11.21 -49.54
C GLY A 376 -28.68 -12.68 -49.99
N PRO A 377 -28.17 -13.59 -49.12
CA PRO A 377 -27.93 -15.00 -49.43
C PRO A 377 -29.21 -15.86 -49.33
N GLY A 378 -30.18 -15.63 -50.21
CA GLY A 378 -31.47 -16.35 -50.21
C GLY A 378 -32.42 -15.85 -51.30
N THR A 379 -33.41 -16.66 -51.68
CA THR A 379 -34.44 -16.31 -52.68
C THR A 379 -35.37 -15.20 -52.19
N ARG A 380 -35.61 -15.08 -50.89
CA ARG A 380 -36.43 -14.01 -50.27
C ARG A 380 -35.83 -12.60 -50.38
N TYR A 381 -34.56 -12.45 -50.74
CA TYR A 381 -33.91 -11.13 -50.88
C TYR A 381 -34.18 -10.48 -52.25
N LYS A 382 -34.45 -9.17 -52.27
CA LYS A 382 -34.76 -8.39 -53.49
C LYS A 382 -33.74 -8.63 -54.61
N SER A 383 -34.25 -8.90 -55.81
CA SER A 383 -33.44 -9.06 -57.02
C SER A 383 -32.76 -7.74 -57.38
N LYS A 384 -31.57 -7.85 -57.97
CA LYS A 384 -30.76 -6.72 -58.49
C LYS A 384 -30.26 -7.03 -59.90
N GLY A 385 -31.14 -7.62 -60.70
CA GLY A 385 -30.89 -7.96 -62.11
C GLY A 385 -30.15 -9.29 -62.31
N LYS A 386 -29.78 -9.52 -63.56
CA LYS A 386 -29.17 -10.78 -64.05
C LYS A 386 -27.64 -10.65 -64.12
N LEU A 387 -26.94 -11.73 -63.78
CA LEU A 387 -25.50 -11.90 -64.01
C LEU A 387 -25.30 -12.80 -65.21
N LYS A 388 -24.66 -12.30 -66.27
CA LYS A 388 -24.39 -13.08 -67.48
C LYS A 388 -23.42 -14.25 -67.23
N LYS A 389 -23.46 -15.26 -68.10
CA LYS A 389 -22.41 -16.30 -68.29
C LYS A 389 -21.01 -15.68 -68.22
N GLY A 390 -20.12 -16.19 -67.35
CA GLY A 390 -18.81 -15.55 -67.14
C GLY A 390 -18.00 -16.11 -65.97
N ILE A 391 -16.88 -15.46 -65.64
CA ILE A 391 -16.01 -15.86 -64.52
C ILE A 391 -15.87 -14.73 -63.50
N TYR A 392 -16.30 -14.99 -62.27
CA TYR A 392 -16.45 -14.00 -61.21
C TYR A 392 -15.64 -14.35 -59.95
N TRP A 393 -15.39 -13.34 -59.12
CA TRP A 393 -14.75 -13.49 -57.81
C TRP A 393 -15.79 -13.46 -56.69
N ILE A 394 -15.77 -14.46 -55.82
CA ILE A 394 -16.59 -14.59 -54.62
C ILE A 394 -15.76 -14.27 -53.37
N THR A 395 -16.27 -13.41 -52.50
CA THR A 395 -15.55 -12.90 -51.32
C THR A 395 -16.03 -13.47 -49.99
N ARG A 396 -17.33 -13.81 -49.92
CA ARG A 396 -18.00 -14.44 -48.78
C ARG A 396 -18.90 -15.55 -49.30
N THR A 397 -19.11 -16.59 -48.50
CA THR A 397 -20.18 -17.57 -48.73
C THR A 397 -21.07 -17.68 -47.49
N LYS A 398 -22.36 -17.98 -47.67
CA LYS A 398 -23.35 -18.29 -46.63
C LYS A 398 -24.47 -19.11 -47.27
N ASN A 399 -24.89 -20.22 -46.64
CA ASN A 399 -26.07 -21.03 -47.00
C ASN A 399 -26.17 -21.38 -48.51
N GLY A 400 -25.06 -21.74 -49.15
CA GLY A 400 -25.01 -22.06 -50.58
C GLY A 400 -25.01 -20.85 -51.54
N TRP A 401 -24.93 -19.62 -51.04
CA TRP A 401 -24.78 -18.38 -51.82
C TRP A 401 -23.37 -17.81 -51.68
N GLY A 402 -22.92 -17.09 -52.72
CA GLY A 402 -21.63 -16.41 -52.76
C GLY A 402 -21.76 -14.91 -53.06
N LYS A 403 -21.09 -14.06 -52.27
CA LYS A 403 -21.07 -12.60 -52.43
C LYS A 403 -20.01 -12.19 -53.46
N LEU A 404 -20.44 -11.60 -54.58
CA LEU A 404 -19.60 -11.11 -55.67
C LEU A 404 -18.64 -10.01 -55.20
N LYS A 405 -17.42 -9.98 -55.78
CA LYS A 405 -16.43 -8.91 -55.53
C LYS A 405 -16.80 -7.59 -56.21
N LYS A 406 -17.41 -7.62 -57.41
CA LYS A 406 -17.61 -6.40 -58.24
C LYS A 406 -18.63 -5.43 -57.63
N ASN A 407 -19.77 -5.94 -57.18
CA ASN A 407 -20.94 -5.15 -56.77
C ASN A 407 -21.51 -5.57 -55.40
N GLY A 408 -20.92 -6.57 -54.73
CA GLY A 408 -21.40 -7.05 -53.43
C GLY A 408 -22.74 -7.80 -53.44
N TYR A 409 -23.36 -8.07 -54.59
CA TYR A 409 -24.57 -8.89 -54.62
C TYR A 409 -24.27 -10.39 -54.48
N TRP A 410 -25.28 -11.17 -54.12
CA TRP A 410 -25.17 -12.61 -53.90
C TRP A 410 -25.74 -13.39 -55.08
N ILE A 411 -25.08 -14.49 -55.42
CA ILE A 411 -25.56 -15.50 -56.39
C ILE A 411 -25.59 -16.89 -55.75
N LYS A 412 -26.53 -17.75 -56.17
CA LYS A 412 -26.64 -19.14 -55.71
C LYS A 412 -25.52 -19.96 -56.37
N LEU A 413 -24.69 -20.62 -55.56
CA LEU A 413 -23.45 -21.26 -56.04
C LEU A 413 -23.66 -22.60 -56.77
N SER A 414 -24.85 -23.20 -56.72
CA SER A 414 -25.18 -24.41 -57.48
C SER A 414 -25.07 -24.19 -59.00
N TYR A 415 -25.37 -22.99 -59.48
CA TYR A 415 -25.21 -22.58 -60.89
C TYR A 415 -23.76 -22.16 -61.24
N THR A 416 -22.77 -22.58 -60.44
CA THR A 416 -21.37 -22.17 -60.61
C THR A 416 -20.36 -23.29 -60.37
N THR A 417 -19.33 -23.36 -61.20
CA THR A 417 -18.18 -24.27 -60.99
C THR A 417 -16.98 -23.51 -60.41
N LYS A 418 -16.29 -24.10 -59.43
CA LYS A 418 -15.11 -23.48 -58.79
C LYS A 418 -13.91 -23.53 -59.73
N VAL A 419 -13.47 -22.37 -60.23
CA VAL A 419 -12.29 -22.23 -61.09
C VAL A 419 -11.02 -22.40 -60.25
N ARG A 420 -10.59 -23.65 -60.11
CA ARG A 420 -9.26 -23.99 -59.56
C ARG A 420 -8.18 -23.40 -60.47
N THR A 421 -7.10 -22.90 -59.88
CA THR A 421 -5.89 -22.56 -60.67
C THR A 421 -5.33 -23.83 -61.29
N LYS A 422 -5.39 -23.97 -62.62
CA LYS A 422 -4.73 -25.08 -63.33
C LYS A 422 -3.25 -25.14 -62.91
N ALA A 423 -2.77 -26.34 -62.59
CA ALA A 423 -1.38 -26.53 -62.19
C ALA A 423 -0.46 -26.46 -63.43
N TYR A 424 0.58 -25.63 -63.36
CA TYR A 424 1.49 -25.32 -64.47
C TYR A 424 2.93 -25.77 -64.14
N LYS A 425 3.83 -25.86 -65.13
CA LYS A 425 5.23 -26.24 -64.91
C LYS A 425 6.08 -24.99 -64.57
N ALA A 426 7.12 -25.13 -63.77
CA ALA A 426 8.04 -24.05 -63.47
C ALA A 426 9.47 -24.60 -63.46
N ARG A 427 10.32 -24.07 -64.36
CA ARG A 427 11.74 -24.39 -64.44
C ARG A 427 12.50 -23.52 -63.44
N VAL A 428 13.06 -24.14 -62.41
CA VAL A 428 13.99 -23.50 -61.46
C VAL A 428 15.24 -23.08 -62.24
N LYS A 429 15.65 -21.81 -62.07
CA LYS A 429 16.80 -21.22 -62.79
C LYS A 429 18.13 -21.48 -62.08
N VAL A 430 18.12 -21.42 -60.75
CA VAL A 430 19.29 -21.60 -59.86
C VAL A 430 19.63 -23.08 -59.66
N SER A 431 20.87 -23.36 -59.25
CA SER A 431 21.31 -24.68 -58.77
C SER A 431 20.46 -25.17 -57.60
N GLU A 432 20.19 -24.28 -56.63
CA GLU A 432 19.58 -24.62 -55.34
C GLU A 432 18.50 -23.61 -54.92
N LEU A 433 17.30 -24.09 -54.56
CA LEU A 433 16.18 -23.26 -54.15
C LEU A 433 15.50 -23.79 -52.88
N ASN A 434 15.60 -23.04 -51.79
CA ASN A 434 15.00 -23.37 -50.49
C ASN A 434 13.48 -23.66 -50.57
N MET A 435 13.08 -24.87 -50.15
CA MET A 435 11.69 -25.26 -49.94
C MET A 435 11.23 -24.87 -48.52
N ARG A 436 10.03 -24.31 -48.38
CA ARG A 436 9.50 -23.88 -47.06
C ARG A 436 8.10 -24.40 -46.79
N THR A 437 7.75 -24.56 -45.51
CA THR A 437 6.41 -24.99 -45.08
C THR A 437 5.29 -24.02 -45.47
N GLY A 438 5.62 -22.75 -45.74
CA GLY A 438 4.68 -21.73 -46.18
C GLY A 438 5.29 -20.66 -47.10
N PRO A 439 4.46 -19.79 -47.69
CA PRO A 439 4.86 -18.82 -48.70
C PRO A 439 5.51 -17.57 -48.08
N GLY A 440 6.77 -17.70 -47.64
CA GLY A 440 7.57 -16.61 -47.11
C GLY A 440 8.87 -17.08 -46.46
N ILE A 441 9.85 -16.18 -46.31
CA ILE A 441 11.14 -16.52 -45.68
C ILE A 441 11.01 -16.85 -44.18
N LYS A 442 9.99 -16.32 -43.49
CA LYS A 442 9.72 -16.60 -42.06
C LYS A 442 9.11 -17.99 -41.79
N TYR A 443 8.91 -18.83 -42.81
CA TYR A 443 8.43 -20.21 -42.65
C TYR A 443 9.63 -21.19 -42.61
N LYS A 444 9.56 -22.20 -41.73
CA LYS A 444 10.63 -23.21 -41.55
C LYS A 444 11.02 -23.84 -42.88
N SER A 445 12.33 -23.90 -43.14
CA SER A 445 12.88 -24.58 -44.32
C SER A 445 12.70 -26.10 -44.21
N LYS A 446 12.59 -26.75 -45.36
CA LYS A 446 12.36 -28.18 -45.53
C LYS A 446 13.29 -28.75 -46.62
N GLY A 447 14.53 -28.28 -46.63
CA GLY A 447 15.57 -28.68 -47.57
C GLY A 447 15.57 -27.90 -48.88
N ILE A 448 16.41 -28.36 -49.80
CA ILE A 448 16.73 -27.70 -51.06
C ILE A 448 16.00 -28.39 -52.21
N LEU A 449 15.47 -27.60 -53.15
CA LEU A 449 15.03 -28.06 -54.45
C LEU A 449 16.12 -27.74 -55.47
N LYS A 450 16.69 -28.76 -56.13
CA LYS A 450 17.70 -28.57 -57.18
C LYS A 450 17.09 -27.95 -58.46
N LYS A 451 17.94 -27.49 -59.38
CA LYS A 451 17.58 -27.04 -60.73
C LYS A 451 16.72 -28.10 -61.45
N GLY A 452 15.63 -27.69 -62.10
CA GLY A 452 14.69 -28.64 -62.73
C GLY A 452 13.29 -28.08 -62.95
N THR A 453 12.38 -28.89 -63.52
CA THR A 453 11.02 -28.45 -63.91
C THR A 453 9.93 -29.09 -63.04
N TYR A 454 9.20 -28.28 -62.28
CA TYR A 454 8.26 -28.76 -61.25
C TYR A 454 6.83 -28.26 -61.43
N ARG A 455 5.83 -29.08 -61.12
CA ARG A 455 4.41 -28.68 -61.20
C ARG A 455 4.00 -27.83 -59.98
N ILE A 456 3.54 -26.60 -60.24
CA ILE A 456 3.04 -25.65 -59.23
C ILE A 456 1.51 -25.70 -59.18
N THR A 457 0.95 -25.96 -57.99
CA THR A 457 -0.50 -26.16 -57.79
C THR A 457 -1.24 -24.92 -57.28
N LYS A 458 -0.55 -24.05 -56.52
CA LYS A 458 -1.12 -22.85 -55.89
C LYS A 458 -0.07 -21.73 -55.86
N ARG A 459 -0.47 -20.46 -56.01
CA ARG A 459 0.39 -19.27 -55.82
C ARG A 459 -0.05 -18.48 -54.58
N LYS A 460 0.89 -17.81 -53.89
CA LYS A 460 0.66 -16.78 -52.85
C LYS A 460 1.93 -15.93 -52.68
N ASN A 461 1.81 -14.59 -52.66
CA ASN A 461 2.87 -13.65 -52.29
C ASN A 461 4.23 -13.85 -53.01
N GLY A 462 4.23 -14.20 -54.30
CA GLY A 462 5.46 -14.52 -55.05
C GLY A 462 6.04 -15.92 -54.82
N TRP A 463 5.34 -16.80 -54.09
CA TRP A 463 5.68 -18.21 -53.89
C TRP A 463 4.70 -19.15 -54.59
N GLY A 464 5.17 -20.34 -54.97
CA GLY A 464 4.39 -21.42 -55.58
C GLY A 464 4.47 -22.71 -54.75
N LYS A 465 3.33 -23.38 -54.55
CA LYS A 465 3.23 -24.68 -53.85
C LYS A 465 3.46 -25.83 -54.84
N LEU A 466 4.50 -26.63 -54.62
CA LEU A 466 4.84 -27.82 -55.41
C LEU A 466 3.72 -28.87 -55.37
N LYS A 467 3.56 -29.68 -56.43
CA LYS A 467 2.67 -30.86 -56.42
C LYS A 467 3.25 -32.01 -55.59
N LYS A 468 4.55 -32.34 -55.77
CA LYS A 468 5.17 -33.58 -55.23
C LYS A 468 5.10 -33.70 -53.71
N ASN A 469 5.49 -32.65 -52.99
CA ASN A 469 5.64 -32.65 -51.52
C ASN A 469 4.84 -31.54 -50.81
N GLY A 470 4.14 -30.69 -51.57
CA GLY A 470 3.38 -29.57 -51.00
C GLY A 470 4.21 -28.46 -50.35
N TYR A 471 5.53 -28.41 -50.49
CA TYR A 471 6.31 -27.26 -50.00
C TYR A 471 6.24 -26.07 -50.96
N TRP A 472 6.62 -24.89 -50.46
CA TRP A 472 6.59 -23.63 -51.19
C TRP A 472 7.99 -23.20 -51.62
N ILE A 473 8.11 -22.75 -52.87
CA ILE A 473 9.33 -22.14 -53.42
C ILE A 473 9.07 -20.71 -53.91
N LYS A 474 10.10 -19.85 -53.88
CA LYS A 474 10.04 -18.45 -54.33
C LYS A 474 10.14 -18.40 -55.86
N LEU A 475 9.12 -17.85 -56.52
CA LEU A 475 8.96 -17.93 -57.98
C LEU A 475 9.87 -16.98 -58.79
N SER A 476 10.53 -16.00 -58.18
CA SER A 476 11.52 -15.15 -58.87
C SER A 476 12.72 -15.95 -59.41
N TYR A 477 13.03 -17.07 -58.76
CA TYR A 477 14.05 -18.03 -59.19
C TYR A 477 13.51 -19.08 -60.19
N THR A 478 12.36 -18.84 -60.82
CA THR A 478 11.74 -19.78 -61.79
C THR A 478 11.32 -19.08 -63.08
N LYS A 479 11.41 -19.76 -64.23
CA LYS A 479 10.70 -19.42 -65.47
C LYS A 479 9.45 -20.31 -65.57
N ARG A 480 8.32 -19.77 -66.04
CA ARG A 480 7.10 -20.57 -66.28
C ARG A 480 7.27 -21.42 -67.55
N VAL A 481 6.69 -22.62 -67.50
CA VAL A 481 6.51 -23.60 -68.58
C VAL A 481 5.14 -24.29 -68.43
#